data_AF-A0A183A6U2-F1
#
_entry.id   AF-A0A183A6U2-F1
#
_cell.length_a   1.000
_cell.length_b   1.000
_cell.length_c   1.000
_cell.angle_alpha   90.00
_cell.angle_beta   90.00
_cell.angle_gamma   90.00
#
_symmetry.space_group_name_H-M   'P 1'
#
loop_
_entity.id
_entity.type
_entity.pdbx_description
1 polymer ?
#
loop_
_entity_poly.entity_id
_entity_poly.type
_entity_poly.pdbx_seq_one_letter_code
_entity_poly.pdbx_strand_id
1 'polypeptide(L)'
;MQKRDAVRSLSKSIRAELQRLNSLYARARLDNKGSRETWQALMRTSGIKSSHRLPAEVDIDGLNRSFINDGTAFTALTNGYEVNTIDPVANVAPVDIYKELSQFNPHKSGGPDGVSPTVLKECATFLSPVLCALFNDYILQ
;
A
#
# COMPACT_ATOMS: atom_id res chain seq x y z
N MET A 1 -2.19 -36.77 12.80
CA MET A 1 -2.96 -35.54 12.54
C MET A 1 -2.67 -34.42 13.55
N GLN A 2 -2.74 -34.69 14.86
CA GLN A 2 -2.70 -33.68 15.94
C GLN A 2 -1.53 -32.67 15.97
N LYS A 3 -0.31 -33.08 15.58
CA LYS A 3 0.86 -32.17 15.64
C LYS A 3 0.77 -30.99 14.66
N ARG A 4 0.18 -31.19 13.49
CA ARG A 4 0.07 -30.12 12.47
C ARG A 4 -0.95 -29.06 12.89
N ASP A 5 -2.03 -29.47 13.54
CA ASP A 5 -3.06 -28.56 14.03
C ASP A 5 -2.56 -27.75 15.24
N ALA A 6 -1.76 -28.36 16.11
CA ALA A 6 -1.10 -27.66 17.23
C ALA A 6 -0.11 -26.59 16.73
N VAL A 7 0.71 -26.90 15.72
CA VAL A 7 1.62 -25.92 15.10
C VAL A 7 0.85 -24.77 14.46
N ARG A 8 -0.20 -25.08 13.70
CA ARG A 8 -1.06 -24.05 13.07
C ARG A 8 -1.72 -23.15 14.10
N SER A 9 -2.19 -23.72 15.21
CA SER A 9 -2.77 -22.98 16.34
C SER A 9 -1.74 -22.05 16.98
N LEU A 10 -0.53 -22.54 17.25
CA LEU A 10 0.56 -21.75 17.81
C LEU A 10 0.97 -20.59 16.88
N SER A 11 1.15 -20.84 15.59
CA SER A 11 1.46 -19.79 14.60
C SER A 11 0.34 -18.74 14.48
N LYS A 12 -0.92 -19.12 14.72
CA LYS A 12 -2.05 -18.17 14.77
C LYS A 12 -1.96 -17.29 16.00
N SER A 13 -1.67 -17.85 17.18
CA SER A 13 -1.47 -17.08 18.41
C SER A 13 -0.27 -16.14 18.33
N ILE A 14 0.86 -16.58 17.77
CA ILE A 14 2.06 -15.74 17.60
C ILE A 14 1.74 -14.53 16.72
N ARG A 15 1.06 -14.74 15.59
CA ARG A 15 0.66 -13.64 14.70
C ARG A 15 -0.31 -12.67 15.37
N ALA A 16 -1.28 -13.18 16.12
CA ALA A 16 -2.22 -12.34 16.86
C ALA A 16 -1.51 -11.48 17.92
N GLU A 17 -0.52 -12.05 18.63
CA GLU A 17 0.23 -11.30 19.65
C GLU A 17 1.18 -10.28 19.03
N LEU A 18 1.83 -10.59 17.91
CA LEU A 18 2.61 -9.61 17.15
C LEU A 18 1.75 -8.45 16.66
N GLN A 19 0.53 -8.72 16.17
CA GLN A 19 -0.41 -7.67 15.79
C GLN A 19 -0.81 -6.83 16.99
N ARG A 20 -1.15 -7.45 18.12
CA ARG A 20 -1.52 -6.75 19.36
C ARG A 20 -0.39 -5.83 19.85
N LEU A 21 0.84 -6.33 19.87
CA LEU A 21 2.02 -5.56 20.29
C LEU A 21 2.33 -4.42 19.33
N ASN A 22 2.22 -4.65 18.01
CA ASN A 22 2.47 -3.61 17.03
C ASN A 22 1.42 -2.49 17.12
N SER A 23 0.15 -2.83 17.34
CA SER A 23 -0.91 -1.84 17.61
C SER A 23 -0.66 -1.06 18.90
N LEU A 24 -0.19 -1.72 19.97
CA LEU A 24 0.16 -1.04 21.22
C LEU A 24 1.38 -0.12 21.07
N TYR A 25 2.40 -0.54 20.32
CA TYR A 25 3.57 0.28 20.05
C TYR A 25 3.23 1.48 19.17
N ALA A 26 2.46 1.27 18.10
CA ALA A 26 1.97 2.35 17.25
C ALA A 26 1.11 3.33 18.06
N ARG A 27 0.21 2.83 18.91
CA ARG A 27 -0.58 3.66 19.80
C ARG A 27 0.30 4.42 20.78
N ALA A 28 1.24 3.78 21.48
CA ALA A 28 2.14 4.47 22.41
C ALA A 28 3.04 5.50 21.73
N ARG A 29 3.44 5.27 20.48
CA ARG A 29 4.25 6.19 19.67
C ARG A 29 3.44 7.35 19.09
N LEU A 30 2.14 7.17 18.88
CA LEU A 30 1.23 8.18 18.31
C LEU A 30 0.40 8.92 19.39
N ASP A 31 0.18 8.32 20.57
CA ASP A 31 -0.45 8.96 21.73
C ASP A 31 0.52 9.91 22.44
N ASN A 32 1.83 9.78 22.20
CA ASN A 32 2.83 10.61 22.86
C ASN A 32 3.29 11.76 21.96
N LYS A 33 2.71 12.93 22.26
CA LYS A 33 2.86 14.24 21.61
C LYS A 33 2.00 14.39 20.36
N GLY A 34 1.25 15.47 20.36
CA GLY A 34 0.18 15.77 19.43
C GLY A 34 0.51 15.50 17.97
N SER A 35 -0.54 15.42 17.16
CA SER A 35 -0.46 15.24 15.71
C SER A 35 0.62 16.10 15.05
N ARG A 36 0.89 17.29 15.60
CA ARG A 36 1.94 18.20 15.18
C ARG A 36 3.36 17.66 15.39
N GLU A 37 3.70 17.11 16.54
CA GLU A 37 5.03 16.58 16.83
C GLU A 37 5.29 15.29 16.06
N THR A 38 4.26 14.45 15.91
CA THR A 38 4.28 13.27 15.05
C THR A 38 4.54 13.67 13.59
N TRP A 39 3.84 14.70 13.11
CA TRP A 39 4.04 15.24 11.78
C TRP A 39 5.44 15.86 11.62
N GLN A 40 5.95 16.58 12.63
CA GLN A 40 7.31 17.11 12.61
C GLN A 40 8.38 16.02 12.60
N ALA A 41 8.17 14.93 13.35
CA ALA A 41 9.09 13.79 13.33
C ALA A 41 9.12 13.15 11.95
N LEU A 42 7.95 12.94 11.34
CA LEU A 42 7.83 12.44 9.98
C LEU A 42 8.59 13.34 8.98
N MET A 43 8.39 14.65 9.06
CA MET A 43 9.04 15.63 8.18
C MET A 43 10.56 15.67 8.36
N ARG A 44 11.05 15.48 9.59
CA ARG A 44 12.50 15.36 9.87
C ARG A 44 13.09 14.08 9.29
N THR A 45 12.36 12.97 9.34
CA THR A 45 12.83 11.68 8.82
C THR A 45 12.72 11.56 7.30
N SER A 46 11.73 12.22 6.69
CA SER A 46 11.54 12.23 5.23
C SER A 46 12.38 13.29 4.52
N GLY A 47 13.09 14.14 5.27
CA GLY A 47 13.90 15.22 4.72
C GLY A 47 13.10 16.36 4.07
N ILE A 48 11.76 16.34 4.17
CA ILE A 48 10.90 17.35 3.56
C ILE A 48 11.02 18.64 4.36
N LYS A 49 11.80 19.60 3.87
CA LYS A 49 11.86 20.95 4.44
C LYS A 49 10.63 21.71 3.97
N SER A 50 9.76 22.09 4.90
CA SER A 50 8.70 23.05 4.62
C SER A 50 9.32 24.41 4.33
N SER A 51 9.66 24.67 3.08
CA SER A 51 9.91 26.02 2.61
C SER A 51 9.11 26.23 1.35
N HIS A 52 8.24 27.22 1.41
CA HIS A 52 7.57 27.79 0.26
C HIS A 52 8.61 28.14 -0.83
N ARG A 53 8.15 28.01 -2.08
CA ARG A 53 8.86 28.18 -3.36
C ARG A 53 9.44 26.88 -3.91
N LEU A 54 8.62 26.18 -4.69
CA LEU A 54 9.09 25.34 -5.79
C LEU A 54 9.89 26.24 -6.76
N PRO A 55 11.11 25.83 -7.16
CA PRO A 55 11.57 26.05 -8.51
C PRO A 55 11.60 24.71 -9.26
N ALA A 56 11.51 24.84 -10.58
CA ALA A 56 11.32 23.81 -11.59
C ALA A 56 12.09 22.50 -11.35
N GLU A 57 11.39 21.42 -11.73
CA GLU A 57 11.89 20.06 -11.90
C GLU A 57 12.18 19.32 -10.59
N VAL A 58 11.10 18.77 -10.01
CA VAL A 58 11.24 17.58 -9.17
C VAL A 58 11.94 16.55 -10.05
N ASP A 59 13.19 16.20 -9.73
CA ASP A 59 13.96 15.15 -10.41
C ASP A 59 13.32 13.79 -10.10
N ILE A 60 12.15 13.55 -10.73
CA ILE A 60 11.40 12.30 -10.69
C ILE A 60 12.32 11.17 -11.11
N ASP A 61 13.21 11.41 -12.08
CA ASP A 61 14.17 10.42 -12.56
C ASP A 61 15.24 10.09 -11.52
N GLY A 62 15.72 11.07 -10.75
CA GLY A 62 16.62 10.87 -9.61
C GLY A 62 15.95 10.12 -8.48
N LEU A 63 14.68 10.42 -8.20
CA LEU A 63 13.88 9.70 -7.22
C LEU A 63 13.63 8.25 -7.68
N ASN A 64 13.28 8.05 -8.95
CA ASN A 64 13.04 6.73 -9.53
C ASN A 64 14.33 5.92 -9.59
N ARG A 65 15.46 6.56 -9.92
CA ARG A 65 16.81 5.97 -9.79
C ARG A 65 17.13 5.59 -8.35
N SER A 66 16.69 6.35 -7.35
CA SER A 66 16.91 5.96 -5.94
C SER A 66 16.10 4.70 -5.58
N PHE A 67 14.86 4.57 -6.06
CA PHE A 67 14.06 3.34 -5.86
C PHE A 67 14.62 2.12 -6.61
N ILE A 68 15.22 2.33 -7.77
CA ILE A 68 15.77 1.26 -8.61
C ILE A 68 17.20 0.86 -8.19
N ASN A 69 18.04 1.82 -7.80
CA ASN A 69 19.45 1.59 -7.47
C ASN A 69 19.67 1.22 -6.00
N ASP A 70 18.95 1.83 -5.06
CA ASP A 70 18.95 1.41 -3.65
C ASP A 70 17.91 0.30 -3.47
N GLY A 71 18.19 -0.89 -4.04
CA GLY A 71 17.46 -2.14 -3.79
C GLY A 71 17.34 -2.54 -2.30
N THR A 72 17.71 -1.65 -1.39
CA THR A 72 17.46 -1.66 0.04
C THR A 72 16.05 -1.19 0.44
N ALA A 73 15.33 -0.44 -0.41
CA ALA A 73 13.95 -0.04 -0.09
C ALA A 73 12.98 -1.24 -0.02
N PHE A 74 13.20 -2.25 -0.88
CA PHE A 74 12.47 -3.51 -0.80
C PHE A 74 12.98 -4.42 0.34
N THR A 75 14.28 -4.40 0.67
CA THR A 75 14.79 -5.22 1.78
C THR A 75 14.48 -4.69 3.17
N ALA A 76 14.23 -3.37 3.30
CA ALA A 76 13.68 -2.80 4.53
C ALA A 76 12.23 -3.28 4.80
N LEU A 77 11.50 -3.71 3.77
CA LEU A 77 10.18 -4.34 3.91
C LEU A 77 10.27 -5.88 3.99
N THR A 78 11.28 -6.52 3.37
CA THR A 78 11.42 -7.99 3.35
C THR A 78 12.08 -8.60 4.58
N ASN A 79 12.82 -7.81 5.38
CA ASN A 79 13.50 -8.35 6.57
C ASN A 79 12.57 -8.76 7.74
N GLY A 80 11.25 -8.74 7.54
CA GLY A 80 10.26 -9.31 8.47
C GLY A 80 9.38 -10.43 7.90
N TYR A 81 9.43 -10.69 6.59
CA TYR A 81 8.66 -11.77 5.98
C TYR A 81 9.60 -12.76 5.30
N GLU A 82 9.77 -13.90 5.95
CA GLU A 82 10.19 -15.11 5.26
C GLU A 82 9.23 -15.33 4.10
N VAL A 83 9.72 -15.12 2.88
CA VAL A 83 9.08 -15.55 1.64
C VAL A 83 9.00 -17.08 1.70
N ASN A 84 7.93 -17.58 2.30
CA ASN A 84 7.49 -18.93 2.08
C ASN A 84 6.92 -18.95 0.66
N THR A 85 7.70 -19.55 -0.22
CA THR A 85 7.32 -19.99 -1.55
C THR A 85 5.91 -20.59 -1.57
N ILE A 86 5.20 -20.29 -2.66
CA ILE A 86 3.82 -20.69 -3.03
C ILE A 86 2.74 -19.69 -2.57
N ASP A 87 2.63 -18.56 -3.28
CA ASP A 87 1.34 -17.91 -3.49
C ASP A 87 0.97 -18.07 -4.98
N PRO A 88 -0.23 -18.51 -5.33
CA PRO A 88 -0.64 -18.56 -6.72
C PRO A 88 -0.66 -17.12 -7.24
N VAL A 89 -0.06 -16.89 -8.41
CA VAL A 89 -0.14 -15.65 -9.17
C VAL A 89 -1.57 -15.11 -9.04
N ALA A 90 -1.74 -13.99 -8.33
CA ALA A 90 -3.06 -13.47 -7.97
C ALA A 90 -3.74 -12.94 -9.22
N ASN A 91 -4.48 -13.82 -9.90
CA ASN A 91 -5.28 -13.46 -11.07
C ASN A 91 -6.48 -12.64 -10.57
N VAL A 92 -6.52 -11.35 -10.90
CA VAL A 92 -7.62 -10.46 -10.53
C VAL A 92 -8.83 -10.80 -11.39
N ALA A 93 -10.01 -10.98 -10.78
CA ALA A 93 -11.24 -11.20 -11.52
C ALA A 93 -11.91 -9.86 -11.88
N PRO A 94 -12.61 -9.75 -13.02
CA PRO A 94 -13.33 -8.53 -13.40
C PRO A 94 -14.36 -8.07 -12.37
N VAL A 95 -14.96 -9.01 -11.63
CA VAL A 95 -15.95 -8.71 -10.58
C VAL A 95 -15.34 -7.95 -9.40
N ASP A 96 -14.07 -8.20 -9.08
CA ASP A 96 -13.38 -7.54 -7.98
C ASP A 96 -13.09 -6.08 -8.33
N ILE A 97 -12.67 -5.84 -9.58
CA ILE A 97 -12.46 -4.48 -10.11
C ILE A 97 -13.78 -3.71 -10.18
N TYR A 98 -14.84 -4.35 -10.68
CA TYR A 98 -16.17 -3.74 -10.74
C TYR A 98 -16.64 -3.32 -9.35
N LYS A 99 -16.46 -4.20 -8.36
CA LYS A 99 -16.84 -3.95 -6.98
C LYS A 99 -16.07 -2.78 -6.38
N GLU A 100 -14.78 -2.63 -6.70
CA GLU A 100 -14.00 -1.48 -6.24
C GLU A 100 -14.44 -0.17 -6.90
N LEU A 101 -14.56 -0.15 -8.24
CA LEU A 101 -15.03 1.05 -8.96
C LEU A 101 -16.43 1.49 -8.51
N SER A 102 -17.31 0.53 -8.22
CA SER A 102 -18.69 0.79 -7.75
C SER A 102 -18.75 1.43 -6.36
N GLN A 103 -17.73 1.22 -5.54
CA GLN A 103 -17.65 1.76 -4.18
C GLN A 103 -17.06 3.18 -4.12
N PHE A 104 -16.68 3.76 -5.26
CA PHE A 104 -16.12 5.09 -5.27
C PHE A 104 -17.11 6.14 -4.74
N ASN A 105 -16.59 7.05 -3.92
CA ASN A 105 -17.35 8.16 -3.37
C ASN A 105 -17.43 9.28 -4.42
N PRO A 106 -18.62 9.58 -4.97
CA PRO A 106 -18.79 10.56 -6.05
C PRO A 106 -18.46 11.99 -5.64
N HIS A 107 -18.40 12.28 -4.33
CA HIS A 107 -18.10 13.62 -3.80
C HIS A 107 -16.62 13.88 -3.60
N LYS A 108 -15.75 12.90 -3.87
CA LYS A 108 -14.29 13.12 -3.83
C LYS A 108 -13.84 13.90 -5.05
N SER A 109 -12.77 14.67 -4.88
CA SER A 109 -12.08 15.32 -5.98
C SER A 109 -11.57 14.30 -6.99
N GLY A 110 -11.49 14.71 -8.26
CA GLY A 110 -10.86 13.91 -9.30
C GLY A 110 -9.39 13.61 -9.00
N GLY A 111 -8.87 12.58 -9.68
CA GLY A 111 -7.46 12.25 -9.65
C GLY A 111 -6.59 13.36 -10.29
N PRO A 112 -5.26 13.19 -10.31
CA PRO A 112 -4.36 14.11 -11.01
C PRO A 112 -4.63 14.19 -12.53
N ASP A 113 -5.31 13.19 -13.07
CA ASP A 113 -5.83 13.12 -14.45
C ASP A 113 -7.12 13.94 -14.66
N GLY A 114 -7.69 14.52 -13.59
CA GLY A 114 -8.94 15.26 -13.62
C GLY A 114 -10.20 14.39 -13.77
N VAL A 115 -10.07 13.06 -13.78
CA VAL A 115 -11.21 12.15 -13.92
C VAL A 115 -11.97 12.08 -12.61
N SER A 116 -13.28 12.32 -12.65
CA SER A 116 -14.10 12.29 -11.45
C SER A 116 -14.40 10.86 -11.00
N PRO A 117 -14.53 10.60 -9.69
CA PRO A 117 -14.93 9.29 -9.17
C PRO A 117 -16.31 8.85 -9.70
N THR A 118 -17.19 9.80 -9.98
CA THR A 118 -18.52 9.55 -10.58
C THR A 118 -18.39 8.91 -11.96
N VAL A 119 -17.52 9.44 -12.81
CA VAL A 119 -17.29 8.89 -14.17
C VAL A 119 -16.72 7.47 -14.08
N LEU A 120 -15.75 7.23 -13.21
CA LEU A 120 -15.18 5.88 -13.02
C LEU A 120 -16.23 4.87 -12.53
N LYS A 121 -17.16 5.31 -11.68
CA LYS A 121 -18.26 4.51 -11.18
C LYS A 121 -19.30 4.20 -12.26
N GLU A 122 -19.69 5.19 -13.07
CA GLU A 122 -20.61 5.00 -14.20
C GLU A 122 -20.01 4.09 -15.28
N CYS A 123 -18.71 4.20 -15.52
CA CYS A 123 -17.98 3.37 -16.49
C CYS A 123 -17.53 2.02 -15.93
N ALA A 124 -17.82 1.68 -14.67
CA ALA A 124 -17.29 0.50 -14.00
C ALA A 124 -17.52 -0.79 -14.80
N THR A 125 -18.71 -0.98 -15.36
CA THR A 125 -19.05 -2.16 -16.18
C THR A 125 -18.14 -2.31 -17.40
N PHE A 126 -17.79 -1.19 -18.06
CA PHE A 126 -16.96 -1.18 -19.26
C PHE A 126 -15.46 -1.26 -18.94
N LEU A 127 -15.04 -0.61 -17.85
CA LEU A 127 -13.63 -0.52 -17.45
C LEU A 127 -13.13 -1.83 -16.82
N SER A 128 -13.99 -2.54 -16.09
CA SER A 128 -13.62 -3.75 -15.35
C SER A 128 -12.90 -4.82 -16.17
N PRO A 129 -13.40 -5.26 -17.34
CA PRO A 129 -12.71 -6.28 -18.14
C PRO A 129 -11.37 -5.78 -18.71
N VAL A 130 -11.27 -4.51 -19.10
CA VAL A 130 -10.04 -3.92 -19.67
C VAL A 130 -8.95 -3.80 -18.60
N LEU A 131 -9.31 -3.27 -17.44
CA LEU A 131 -8.39 -3.14 -16.31
C LEU A 131 -7.97 -4.53 -15.79
N CYS A 132 -8.87 -5.51 -15.78
CA CYS A 132 -8.56 -6.88 -15.42
C CYS A 132 -7.47 -7.48 -16.31
N ALA A 133 -7.61 -7.34 -17.64
CA ALA A 133 -6.60 -7.81 -18.58
C ALA A 133 -5.24 -7.12 -18.32
N LEU A 134 -5.24 -5.80 -18.17
CA LEU A 134 -4.01 -5.03 -17.92
C LEU A 134 -3.31 -5.45 -16.62
N PHE A 135 -4.04 -5.60 -15.51
CA PHE A 135 -3.45 -6.02 -14.25
C PHE A 135 -2.85 -7.43 -14.34
N ASN A 136 -3.58 -8.36 -14.95
CA ASN A 136 -3.10 -9.74 -15.07
C ASN A 136 -1.89 -9.85 -16.01
N ASP A 137 -1.86 -9.07 -17.10
CA ASP A 137 -0.71 -8.99 -18.00
C ASP A 137 0.54 -8.43 -17.30
N TYR A 138 0.37 -7.45 -16.42
CA TYR A 138 1.48 -6.83 -15.67
C TYR A 138 1.99 -7.71 -14.54
N ILE A 139 1.11 -8.50 -13.92
CA ILE A 139 1.46 -9.45 -12.84
C ILE A 139 2.20 -10.69 -13.38
N LEU A 140 2.02 -11.00 -14.67
CA LEU A 140 2.66 -12.15 -15.34
C LEU A 140 4.03 -11.84 -15.96
N GLN A 141 4.48 -10.58 -15.97
CA GLN A 141 5.82 -10.15 -16.42
C GLN A 141 6.81 -10.09 -15.26
#